data_AF-A0A1J3IUQ8-F1
#
_entry.id   AF-A0A1J3IUQ8-F1
#
_cell.length_a   1.000
_cell.length_b   1.000
_cell.length_c   1.000
_cell.angle_alpha   90.00
_cell.angle_beta   90.00
_cell.angle_gamma   90.00
#
_symmetry.space_group_name_H-M   'P 1'
#
loop_
_entity.id
_entity.type
_entity.pdbx_description
1 polymer ?
#
loop_
_entity_poly.entity_id
_entity_poly.type
_entity_poly.pdbx_seq_one_letter_code
_entity_poly.pdbx_strand_id
1 'polypeptide(L)'
;MICCGFMWKSGGEDLQGFYPVRSECQADVPRTRFKSRAGKTLSARRWHAAFTEDGHLDMERVLRRIQRGGIHPSIKGEVWEFLLGGYDPDSTFEERSKLRNHRREQYYAWKQECRQMVPLVGSGKFVTMAVVAENGEPLEESSVENQEWLAKTAVTDKRVLQWMLVLSQIGLDVVRTDRYLCFYESESNQARLWDVLAIYTWLNPDIGYVQGMNDICSPMIILLEDEADAFWCFERAMRRLRENFRATATSMGVQTQLGVLSQVIKTVDPRLHQHLEDLDGGEYLFAIRMLMVLFRREFSFLDALYLWEMMWAMEYNPTMFATYEELEDRNNAADDPKLRKRYGKFERKYIHNGQNEQHGNTLAVFVVASVLQTKNKRLLKEAKGLDDVVQILGDIAGNLDAKKACKEALKIHEKFLKKANRQ
;
A
#
# COMPACT_ATOMS: atom_id res chain seq x y z
N MET A 1 16.61 20.70 -10.42
CA MET A 1 17.33 21.58 -9.46
C MET A 1 16.43 22.79 -9.18
N ILE A 2 15.53 22.68 -8.20
CA ILE A 2 14.79 23.81 -7.64
C ILE A 2 15.24 23.91 -6.19
N CYS A 3 16.23 24.78 -5.96
CA CYS A 3 16.66 25.19 -4.63
C CYS A 3 15.63 26.19 -4.11
N CYS A 4 14.74 25.76 -3.22
CA CYS A 4 14.02 26.68 -2.35
C CYS A 4 14.60 26.53 -0.94
N GLY A 5 15.49 27.47 -0.59
CA GLY A 5 16.18 27.50 0.69
C GLY A 5 15.21 27.85 1.82
N PHE A 6 14.94 26.88 2.69
CA PHE A 6 14.50 27.17 4.05
C PHE A 6 15.61 26.77 5.01
N MET A 7 16.08 27.74 5.77
CA MET A 7 17.12 27.58 6.77
C MET A 7 16.49 26.95 8.03
N TRP A 8 16.67 25.63 8.23
CA TRP A 8 16.02 24.89 9.32
C TRP A 8 16.88 24.88 10.58
N LYS A 9 16.39 25.50 11.66
CA LYS A 9 16.97 25.34 13.00
C LYS A 9 16.65 23.94 13.53
N SER A 10 17.64 23.31 14.18
CA SER A 10 17.52 21.96 14.73
C SER A 10 16.54 21.91 15.91
N GLY A 11 15.46 21.15 15.77
CA GLY A 11 14.59 20.77 16.88
C GLY A 11 13.12 20.70 16.50
N GLY A 12 12.63 19.50 16.17
CA GLY A 12 11.21 19.22 15.91
C GLY A 12 10.68 19.86 14.63
N GLU A 13 11.08 19.31 13.48
CA GLU A 13 10.48 19.68 12.19
C GLU A 13 8.97 19.49 12.26
N ASP A 14 8.21 20.51 11.84
CA ASP A 14 6.76 20.41 11.72
C ASP A 14 6.43 19.49 10.54
N LEU A 15 6.32 18.19 10.85
CA LEU A 15 6.02 17.17 9.85
C LEU A 15 4.61 17.31 9.25
N GLN A 16 3.72 18.11 9.87
CA GLN A 16 2.40 18.40 9.31
C GLN A 16 2.50 19.26 8.05
N GLY A 17 3.56 20.06 7.90
CA GLY A 17 3.81 20.86 6.71
C GLY A 17 4.02 20.05 5.43
N PHE A 18 4.36 18.75 5.53
CA PHE A 18 4.51 17.87 4.35
C PHE A 18 3.19 17.37 3.79
N TYR A 19 2.15 17.28 4.62
CA TYR A 19 0.83 16.77 4.24
C TYR A 19 -0.25 17.70 4.84
N PRO A 20 -0.37 18.92 4.29
CA PRO A 20 -1.28 19.92 4.83
C PRO A 20 -2.73 19.40 4.86
N VAL A 21 -3.37 19.57 6.01
CA VAL A 21 -4.77 19.21 6.25
C VAL A 21 -5.61 20.47 6.14
N ARG A 22 -6.76 20.34 5.45
CA ARG A 22 -7.74 21.41 5.29
C ARG A 22 -8.21 21.93 6.64
N SER A 23 -8.35 23.24 6.76
CA SER A 23 -8.66 23.93 8.03
C SER A 23 -9.87 23.34 8.75
N GLU A 24 -10.94 23.06 7.99
CA GLU A 24 -12.20 22.51 8.45
C GLU A 24 -12.11 21.05 8.91
N CYS A 25 -11.06 20.32 8.52
CA CYS A 25 -10.88 18.91 8.88
C CYS A 25 -9.92 18.71 10.06
N GLN A 26 -9.24 19.76 10.55
CA GLN A 26 -8.20 19.62 11.56
C GLN A 26 -8.67 19.00 12.88
N ALA A 27 -9.94 19.18 13.25
CA ALA A 27 -10.51 18.60 14.47
C ALA A 27 -10.78 17.09 14.36
N ASP A 28 -11.10 16.61 13.16
CA ASP A 28 -11.56 15.23 12.91
C ASP A 28 -10.42 14.30 12.46
N VAL A 29 -9.29 14.87 12.02
CA VAL A 29 -8.15 14.08 11.56
C VAL A 29 -7.31 13.59 12.75
N PRO A 30 -7.02 12.27 12.83
CA PRO A 30 -6.17 11.74 13.88
C PRO A 30 -4.79 12.38 13.91
N ARG A 31 -4.34 12.76 15.11
CA ARG A 31 -3.01 13.35 15.29
C ARG A 31 -1.91 12.32 15.00
N THR A 32 -0.95 12.71 14.18
CA THR A 32 0.21 11.87 13.88
C THR A 32 1.08 11.62 15.11
N ARG A 33 1.44 10.35 15.33
CA ARG A 33 2.35 9.91 16.41
C ARG A 33 3.80 9.77 15.94
N PHE A 34 4.01 9.55 14.65
CA PHE A 34 5.33 9.55 14.03
C PHE A 34 6.04 10.89 14.27
N LYS A 35 7.31 10.80 14.67
CA LYS A 35 8.20 11.96 14.85
C LYS A 35 9.55 11.64 14.24
N SER A 36 10.05 12.57 13.44
CA SER A 36 11.43 12.55 12.94
C SER A 36 12.37 12.63 14.13
N ARG A 37 13.30 11.69 14.23
CA ARG A 37 14.26 11.62 15.33
C ARG A 37 15.67 11.71 14.77
N ALA A 38 16.36 12.79 15.12
CA ALA A 38 17.77 12.99 14.81
C ALA A 38 18.57 11.73 15.19
N GLY A 39 19.42 11.27 14.29
CA GLY A 39 20.23 10.08 14.51
C GLY A 39 19.50 8.74 14.30
N LYS A 40 18.16 8.70 14.28
CA LYS A 40 17.37 7.45 14.11
C LYS A 40 16.65 7.37 12.76
N THR A 41 15.89 8.40 12.39
CA THR A 41 15.15 8.48 11.13
C THR A 41 16.13 8.55 9.95
N LEU A 42 15.78 7.91 8.83
CA LEU A 42 16.54 8.04 7.58
C LEU A 42 16.28 9.44 7.01
N SER A 43 17.28 10.31 7.10
CA SER A 43 17.25 11.67 6.56
C SER A 43 17.79 11.71 5.14
N ALA A 44 17.46 12.75 4.38
CA ALA A 44 18.00 12.98 3.04
C ALA A 44 19.53 12.85 2.99
N ARG A 45 20.26 13.51 3.90
CA ARG A 45 21.73 13.38 3.97
C ARG A 45 22.21 11.93 4.08
N ARG A 46 21.52 11.10 4.87
CA ARG A 46 21.91 9.71 5.11
C ARG A 46 21.47 8.77 3.99
N TRP A 47 20.42 9.13 3.27
CA TRP A 47 19.99 8.48 2.05
C TRP A 47 21.03 8.65 0.96
N HIS A 48 21.41 9.90 0.64
CA HIS A 48 22.45 10.19 -0.35
C HIS A 48 23.81 9.57 0.01
N ALA A 49 24.20 9.60 1.29
CA ALA A 49 25.44 8.98 1.76
C ALA A 49 25.40 7.43 1.81
N ALA A 50 24.29 6.79 1.43
CA ALA A 50 24.20 5.33 1.30
C ALA A 50 24.54 4.85 -0.11
N PHE A 51 24.69 5.75 -1.08
CA PHE A 51 25.11 5.44 -2.43
C PHE A 51 26.63 5.48 -2.58
N THR A 52 27.17 4.64 -3.45
CA THR A 52 28.51 4.77 -4.01
C THR A 52 28.54 5.89 -5.08
N GLU A 53 29.73 6.22 -5.58
CA GLU A 53 29.92 7.27 -6.59
C GLU A 53 29.19 6.98 -7.91
N ASP A 54 29.17 5.71 -8.33
CA ASP A 54 28.48 5.18 -9.49
C ASP A 54 26.98 4.88 -9.25
N GLY A 55 26.54 4.86 -7.99
CA GLY A 55 25.14 4.82 -7.62
C GLY A 55 24.60 3.50 -7.09
N HIS A 56 25.43 2.55 -6.68
CA HIS A 56 24.99 1.36 -5.96
C HIS A 56 24.56 1.71 -4.52
N LEU A 57 23.46 1.13 -4.06
CA LEU A 57 22.85 1.44 -2.77
C LEU A 57 23.26 0.43 -1.68
N ASP A 58 23.77 0.91 -0.54
CA ASP A 58 23.91 0.12 0.70
C ASP A 58 22.52 -0.13 1.33
N MET A 59 21.78 -1.05 0.73
CA MET A 59 20.41 -1.39 1.13
C MET A 59 20.34 -1.94 2.55
N GLU A 60 21.37 -2.68 3.01
CA GLU A 60 21.43 -3.18 4.37
C GLU A 60 21.46 -2.03 5.40
N ARG A 61 22.26 -1.00 5.16
CA ARG A 61 22.31 0.20 6.00
C ARG A 61 20.99 0.98 5.97
N VAL A 62 20.36 1.11 4.81
CA VAL A 62 19.06 1.76 4.63
C VAL A 62 17.98 1.04 5.44
N LEU A 63 17.80 -0.26 5.23
CA LEU A 63 16.80 -1.09 5.92
C LEU A 63 16.95 -0.99 7.45
N ARG A 64 18.18 -1.08 7.97
CA ARG A 64 18.43 -0.92 9.43
C ARG A 64 17.98 0.42 9.97
N ARG A 65 18.06 1.51 9.20
CA ARG A 65 17.60 2.84 9.62
C ARG A 65 16.09 2.93 9.59
N ILE A 66 15.45 2.47 8.53
CA ILE A 66 13.99 2.45 8.39
C ILE A 66 13.37 1.68 9.56
N GLN A 67 13.87 0.48 9.85
CA GLN A 67 13.40 -0.34 10.98
C GLN A 67 13.62 0.30 12.37
N ARG A 68 14.52 1.29 12.50
CA ARG A 68 14.80 1.99 13.77
C ARG A 68 13.94 3.24 13.95
N GLY A 69 13.70 3.99 12.88
CA GLY A 69 13.11 5.33 12.97
C GLY A 69 12.35 5.83 11.76
N GLY A 70 12.07 4.98 10.77
CA GLY A 70 11.31 5.34 9.57
C GLY A 70 12.06 6.20 8.59
N ILE A 71 11.32 6.71 7.60
CA ILE A 71 11.82 7.56 6.53
C ILE A 71 11.32 8.99 6.74
N HIS A 72 12.22 9.96 6.57
CA HIS A 72 11.86 11.36 6.59
C HIS A 72 10.91 11.68 5.40
N PRO A 73 9.82 12.45 5.59
CA PRO A 73 8.84 12.74 4.53
C PRO A 73 9.44 13.19 3.20
N SER A 74 10.47 14.03 3.23
CA SER A 74 11.09 14.62 2.04
C SER A 74 11.77 13.63 1.08
N ILE A 75 11.93 12.35 1.46
CA ILE A 75 12.59 11.34 0.62
C ILE A 75 11.79 10.04 0.51
N LYS A 76 10.52 10.03 0.96
CA LYS A 76 9.71 8.79 0.95
C LYS A 76 9.56 8.25 -0.48
N GLY A 77 9.22 9.10 -1.45
CA GLY A 77 9.07 8.71 -2.86
C GLY A 77 10.29 7.98 -3.40
N GLU A 78 11.47 8.59 -3.31
CA GLU A 78 12.73 7.98 -3.77
C GLU A 78 13.05 6.65 -3.08
N VAL A 79 12.86 6.56 -1.77
CA VAL A 79 13.18 5.34 -1.01
C VAL A 79 12.18 4.22 -1.32
N TRP A 80 10.91 4.56 -1.56
CA TRP A 80 9.87 3.60 -1.89
C TRP A 80 10.12 2.89 -3.21
N GLU A 81 10.70 3.58 -4.20
CA GLU A 81 11.09 2.96 -5.47
C GLU A 81 12.10 1.81 -5.27
N PHE A 82 12.93 1.83 -4.22
CA PHE A 82 13.80 0.68 -3.87
C PHE A 82 13.11 -0.33 -2.96
N LEU A 83 12.36 0.11 -1.95
CA LEU A 83 11.69 -0.78 -1.01
C LEU A 83 10.66 -1.69 -1.67
N LEU A 84 10.02 -1.19 -2.72
CA LEU A 84 9.01 -1.91 -3.49
C LEU A 84 9.63 -2.62 -4.71
N GLY A 85 10.95 -2.63 -4.89
CA GLY A 85 11.59 -3.33 -6.00
C GLY A 85 11.35 -2.67 -7.36
N GLY A 86 11.13 -1.35 -7.38
CA GLY A 86 11.17 -0.54 -8.61
C GLY A 86 12.59 -0.43 -9.17
N TYR A 87 13.61 -0.40 -8.31
CA TYR A 87 15.03 -0.41 -8.70
C TYR A 87 15.83 -1.50 -7.97
N ASP A 88 16.80 -2.07 -8.68
CA ASP A 88 17.82 -2.93 -8.10
C ASP A 88 18.79 -2.07 -7.26
N PRO A 89 19.02 -2.37 -5.97
CA PRO A 89 20.07 -1.72 -5.19
C PRO A 89 21.47 -1.80 -5.82
N ASP A 90 21.74 -2.84 -6.61
CA ASP A 90 23.01 -3.03 -7.31
C ASP A 90 23.04 -2.34 -8.69
N SER A 91 22.03 -1.54 -9.06
CA SER A 91 22.10 -0.70 -10.28
C SER A 91 22.91 0.57 -10.06
N THR A 92 23.45 1.12 -11.15
CA THR A 92 24.09 2.44 -11.22
C THR A 92 23.06 3.56 -11.39
N PHE A 93 23.49 4.82 -11.27
CA PHE A 93 22.62 5.96 -11.60
C PHE A 93 22.16 5.96 -13.06
N GLU A 94 23.06 5.65 -13.99
CA GLU A 94 22.77 5.65 -15.43
C GLU A 94 21.75 4.57 -15.80
N GLU A 95 21.91 3.34 -15.27
CA GLU A 95 20.95 2.25 -15.50
C GLU A 95 19.56 2.60 -14.97
N ARG A 96 19.46 3.19 -13.78
CA ARG A 96 18.16 3.64 -13.26
C ARG A 96 17.54 4.77 -14.07
N SER A 97 18.35 5.72 -14.56
CA SER A 97 17.85 6.77 -15.44
C SER A 97 17.31 6.20 -16.76
N LYS A 98 18.01 5.24 -17.37
CA LYS A 98 17.53 4.53 -18.57
C LYS A 98 16.22 3.78 -18.30
N LEU A 99 16.17 3.01 -17.22
CA LEU A 99 14.97 2.26 -16.83
C LEU A 99 13.78 3.18 -16.54
N ARG A 100 13.99 4.29 -15.82
CA ARG A 100 12.95 5.29 -15.55
C ARG A 100 12.40 5.87 -16.84
N ASN A 101 13.27 6.29 -17.76
CA ASN A 101 12.84 6.86 -19.04
C ASN A 101 12.04 5.84 -19.86
N HIS A 102 12.52 4.61 -19.97
CA HIS A 102 11.82 3.54 -20.66
C HIS A 102 10.42 3.28 -20.07
N ARG A 103 10.33 3.20 -18.74
CA ARG A 103 9.06 3.00 -18.01
C ARG A 103 8.09 4.18 -18.17
N ARG A 104 8.60 5.41 -18.23
CA ARG A 104 7.81 6.62 -18.51
C ARG A 104 7.24 6.56 -19.92
N GLU A 105 8.08 6.27 -20.91
CA GLU A 105 7.66 6.09 -22.31
C GLU A 105 6.57 5.02 -22.43
N GLN A 106 6.77 3.87 -21.79
CA GLN A 106 5.82 2.77 -21.78
C GLN A 106 4.47 3.17 -21.16
N TYR A 107 4.49 3.81 -19.98
CA TYR A 107 3.26 4.27 -19.34
C TYR A 107 2.51 5.27 -20.21
N TYR A 108 3.20 6.25 -20.79
CA TYR A 108 2.54 7.24 -21.64
C TYR A 108 2.03 6.63 -22.94
N ALA A 109 2.66 5.59 -23.48
CA ALA A 109 2.11 4.83 -24.59
C ALA A 109 0.78 4.16 -24.20
N TRP A 110 0.71 3.45 -23.07
CA TRP A 110 -0.55 2.89 -22.57
C TRP A 110 -1.61 3.94 -22.29
N LYS A 111 -1.20 5.09 -21.74
CA LYS A 111 -2.12 6.22 -21.51
C LYS A 111 -2.73 6.71 -22.83
N GLN A 112 -1.96 6.78 -23.91
CA GLN A 112 -2.47 7.13 -25.24
C GLN A 112 -3.40 6.06 -25.82
N GLU A 113 -3.07 4.77 -25.67
CA GLU A 113 -3.95 3.66 -26.07
C GLU A 113 -5.29 3.73 -25.33
N CYS A 114 -5.26 3.86 -24.01
CA CYS A 114 -6.46 4.06 -23.18
C CYS A 114 -7.25 5.29 -23.60
N ARG A 115 -6.57 6.39 -23.96
CA ARG A 115 -7.22 7.62 -24.44
C ARG A 115 -7.93 7.46 -25.77
N GLN A 116 -7.43 6.60 -26.68
CA GLN A 116 -8.11 6.34 -27.95
C GLN A 116 -9.46 5.63 -27.73
N MET A 117 -9.55 4.77 -26.71
CA MET A 117 -10.79 4.09 -26.33
C MET A 117 -11.69 4.99 -25.47
N VAL A 118 -11.10 5.74 -24.55
CA VAL A 118 -11.77 6.64 -23.61
C VAL A 118 -11.03 7.98 -23.55
N PRO A 119 -11.40 8.98 -24.37
CA PRO A 119 -10.72 10.28 -24.48
C PRO A 119 -10.61 11.09 -23.18
N LEU A 120 -11.34 10.70 -22.14
CA LEU A 120 -11.23 11.25 -20.80
C LEU A 120 -9.89 10.90 -20.13
N VAL A 121 -9.30 9.74 -20.44
CA VAL A 121 -7.98 9.33 -19.93
C VAL A 121 -6.92 10.35 -20.34
N GLY A 122 -6.26 10.96 -19.36
CA GLY A 122 -5.28 12.01 -19.60
C GLY A 122 -5.81 13.37 -19.96
N SER A 123 -7.13 13.60 -19.86
CA SER A 123 -7.73 14.91 -20.13
C SER A 123 -7.63 15.88 -18.95
N GLY A 124 -7.30 15.39 -17.75
CA GLY A 124 -7.41 16.15 -16.50
C GLY A 124 -8.82 16.17 -15.90
N LYS A 125 -9.76 15.41 -16.49
CA LYS A 125 -11.11 15.17 -15.99
C LYS A 125 -11.34 13.68 -15.77
N PHE A 126 -12.40 13.33 -15.03
CA PHE A 126 -12.82 11.95 -14.80
C PHE A 126 -14.36 11.86 -14.62
N VAL A 127 -14.91 10.65 -14.69
CA VAL A 127 -16.37 10.40 -14.58
C VAL A 127 -16.73 9.77 -13.25
N THR A 128 -17.88 10.16 -12.69
CA THR A 128 -18.47 9.55 -11.49
C THR A 128 -19.81 8.86 -11.78
N MET A 129 -20.36 9.06 -12.98
CA MET A 129 -21.59 8.42 -13.46
C MET A 129 -21.24 7.37 -14.50
N ALA A 130 -22.02 6.28 -14.52
CA ALA A 130 -21.89 5.26 -15.55
C ALA A 130 -22.08 5.87 -16.94
N VAL A 131 -21.21 5.48 -17.87
CA VAL A 131 -21.20 5.99 -19.25
C VAL A 131 -21.86 5.03 -20.23
N VAL A 132 -21.88 3.73 -19.90
CA VAL A 132 -22.42 2.65 -20.72
C VAL A 132 -23.25 1.71 -19.85
N ALA A 133 -24.28 1.13 -20.43
CA ALA A 133 -25.03 0.03 -19.84
C ALA A 133 -24.29 -1.31 -20.03
N GLU A 134 -24.73 -2.35 -19.30
CA GLU A 134 -24.12 -3.70 -19.38
C GLU A 134 -24.22 -4.33 -20.78
N ASN A 135 -25.17 -3.88 -21.60
CA ASN A 135 -25.34 -4.31 -22.99
C ASN A 135 -24.44 -3.54 -23.98
N GLY A 136 -23.61 -2.60 -23.51
CA GLY A 136 -22.72 -1.79 -24.34
C GLY A 136 -23.35 -0.56 -24.96
N GLU A 137 -24.63 -0.30 -24.69
CA GLU A 137 -25.31 0.92 -25.17
C GLU A 137 -24.90 2.15 -24.35
N PRO A 138 -24.68 3.31 -24.99
CA PRO A 138 -24.47 4.56 -24.28
C PRO A 138 -25.70 4.94 -23.43
N LEU A 139 -25.49 5.47 -22.23
CA LEU A 139 -26.59 5.95 -21.37
C LEU A 139 -26.93 7.42 -21.73
N GLU A 140 -28.19 7.69 -22.11
CA GLU A 140 -28.66 9.02 -22.56
C GLU A 140 -28.74 10.08 -21.43
N GLU A 141 -28.83 9.67 -20.15
CA GLU A 141 -29.05 10.56 -19.01
C GLU A 141 -27.78 10.98 -18.26
N SER A 142 -26.84 11.63 -18.95
CA SER A 142 -25.85 12.45 -18.25
C SER A 142 -25.63 13.77 -18.99
N SER A 143 -26.40 14.75 -18.54
CA SER A 143 -26.50 16.13 -19.03
C SER A 143 -25.30 17.01 -18.66
N VAL A 144 -24.08 16.50 -18.79
CA VAL A 144 -22.86 17.29 -18.54
C VAL A 144 -21.94 17.13 -19.75
N GLU A 145 -21.29 18.22 -20.17
CA GLU A 145 -20.29 18.36 -21.24
C GLU A 145 -19.13 17.30 -21.24
N ASN A 146 -19.15 16.34 -20.32
CA ASN A 146 -18.11 15.34 -20.08
C ASN A 146 -18.30 13.99 -20.82
N GLN A 147 -19.36 13.81 -21.61
CA GLN A 147 -19.67 12.52 -22.26
C GLN A 147 -19.81 12.56 -23.79
N GLU A 148 -19.59 13.71 -24.41
CA GLU A 148 -19.66 13.88 -25.88
C GLU A 148 -18.67 12.97 -26.66
N TRP A 149 -17.64 12.44 -25.97
CA TRP A 149 -16.66 11.53 -26.53
C TRP A 149 -17.16 10.09 -26.70
N LEU A 150 -18.21 9.66 -25.98
CA LEU A 150 -18.85 8.38 -26.24
C LEU A 150 -19.60 8.53 -27.56
N ALA A 151 -18.98 8.08 -28.64
CA ALA A 151 -19.62 7.99 -29.94
C ALA A 151 -20.96 7.25 -29.78
N LYS A 152 -21.95 7.65 -30.59
CA LYS A 152 -23.33 7.09 -30.62
C LYS A 152 -23.38 5.62 -31.08
N THR A 153 -22.30 4.86 -30.93
CA THR A 153 -22.13 3.49 -31.41
C THR A 153 -21.87 2.60 -30.21
N ALA A 154 -22.63 1.51 -30.12
CA ALA A 154 -22.47 0.51 -29.07
C ALA A 154 -21.04 -0.02 -29.00
N VAL A 155 -20.52 -0.18 -27.79
CA VAL A 155 -19.20 -0.75 -27.54
C VAL A 155 -19.29 -2.26 -27.72
N THR A 156 -18.67 -2.78 -28.77
CA THR A 156 -18.73 -4.22 -29.11
C THR A 156 -17.58 -5.03 -28.51
N ASP A 157 -16.45 -4.38 -28.19
CA ASP A 157 -15.32 -5.05 -27.53
C ASP A 157 -15.65 -5.30 -26.05
N LYS A 158 -15.73 -6.58 -25.68
CA LYS A 158 -16.08 -7.02 -24.32
C LYS A 158 -15.09 -6.53 -23.26
N ARG A 159 -13.80 -6.46 -23.58
CA ARG A 159 -12.76 -6.01 -22.63
C ARG A 159 -12.90 -4.51 -22.39
N VAL A 160 -13.10 -3.74 -23.45
CA VAL A 160 -13.33 -2.29 -23.37
C VAL A 160 -14.61 -2.00 -22.59
N LEU A 161 -15.70 -2.72 -22.86
CA LEU A 161 -16.95 -2.59 -22.14
C LEU A 161 -16.78 -2.86 -20.63
N GLN A 162 -16.15 -3.98 -20.26
CA GLN A 162 -15.91 -4.31 -18.86
C GLN A 162 -15.08 -3.25 -18.14
N TRP A 163 -14.09 -2.68 -18.82
CA TRP A 163 -13.28 -1.60 -18.29
C TRP A 163 -14.09 -0.30 -18.13
N MET A 164 -14.88 0.08 -19.12
CA MET A 164 -15.74 1.28 -19.06
C MET A 164 -16.78 1.20 -17.93
N LEU A 165 -17.33 0.02 -17.67
CA LEU A 165 -18.30 -0.20 -16.58
C LEU A 165 -17.72 0.11 -15.19
N VAL A 166 -16.40 0.00 -15.00
CA VAL A 166 -15.77 0.25 -13.69
C VAL A 166 -15.20 1.67 -13.55
N LEU A 167 -15.09 2.46 -14.63
CA LEU A 167 -14.49 3.79 -14.59
C LEU A 167 -15.23 4.79 -13.69
N SER A 168 -16.56 4.71 -13.64
CA SER A 168 -17.40 5.54 -12.77
C SER A 168 -17.18 5.20 -11.30
N GLN A 169 -17.04 3.91 -10.97
CA GLN A 169 -16.71 3.44 -9.63
C GLN A 169 -15.33 3.97 -9.17
N ILE A 170 -14.33 3.94 -10.06
CA ILE A 170 -13.02 4.57 -9.79
C ILE A 170 -13.20 6.05 -9.47
N GLY A 171 -13.99 6.79 -10.27
CA GLY A 171 -14.24 8.21 -10.01
C GLY A 171 -14.95 8.49 -8.68
N LEU A 172 -15.96 7.68 -8.31
CA LEU A 172 -16.63 7.79 -7.01
C LEU A 172 -15.67 7.56 -5.84
N ASP A 173 -14.71 6.66 -5.99
CA ASP A 173 -13.68 6.41 -4.99
C ASP A 173 -12.62 7.51 -4.95
N VAL A 174 -12.19 8.04 -6.11
CA VAL A 174 -11.28 9.19 -6.22
C VAL A 174 -11.83 10.40 -5.46
N VAL A 175 -13.10 10.77 -5.69
CA VAL A 175 -13.75 11.91 -5.01
C VAL A 175 -13.77 11.71 -3.49
N ARG A 176 -13.84 10.47 -3.00
CA ARG A 176 -13.87 10.15 -1.56
C ARG A 176 -12.48 9.96 -0.95
N THR A 177 -11.41 9.96 -1.75
CA THR A 177 -10.04 9.65 -1.31
C THR A 177 -9.44 10.83 -0.58
N ASP A 178 -9.01 10.61 0.67
CA ASP A 178 -8.21 11.54 1.48
C ASP A 178 -8.62 13.03 1.41
N ARG A 179 -9.94 13.30 1.32
CA ARG A 179 -10.54 14.64 1.14
C ARG A 179 -10.16 15.68 2.20
N TYR A 180 -9.58 15.24 3.31
CA TYR A 180 -9.09 16.12 4.37
C TYR A 180 -7.70 16.70 4.06
N LEU A 181 -6.96 16.14 3.10
CA LEU A 181 -5.67 16.67 2.64
C LEU A 181 -5.88 17.76 1.60
N CYS A 182 -5.18 18.88 1.73
CA CYS A 182 -5.23 19.96 0.74
C CYS A 182 -4.77 19.49 -0.65
N PHE A 183 -3.95 18.43 -0.73
CA PHE A 183 -3.47 17.86 -1.99
C PHE A 183 -4.62 17.50 -2.95
N TYR A 184 -5.73 16.98 -2.43
CA TYR A 184 -6.89 16.56 -3.23
C TYR A 184 -7.91 17.68 -3.46
N GLU A 185 -7.64 18.92 -3.04
CA GLU A 185 -8.45 20.07 -3.50
C GLU A 185 -8.22 20.35 -4.99
N SER A 186 -7.07 19.93 -5.54
CA SER A 186 -6.77 20.04 -6.96
C SER A 186 -7.45 18.94 -7.76
N GLU A 187 -8.32 19.33 -8.69
CA GLU A 187 -8.92 18.40 -9.67
C GLU A 187 -7.86 17.71 -10.53
N SER A 188 -6.75 18.37 -10.82
CA SER A 188 -5.63 17.76 -11.55
C SER A 188 -5.02 16.60 -10.78
N ASN A 189 -4.86 16.72 -9.45
CA ASN A 189 -4.35 15.62 -8.62
C ASN A 189 -5.36 14.47 -8.50
N GLN A 190 -6.67 14.78 -8.46
CA GLN A 190 -7.71 13.75 -8.50
C GLN A 190 -7.72 13.03 -9.86
N ALA A 191 -7.59 13.76 -10.97
CA ALA A 191 -7.51 13.19 -12.30
C ALA A 191 -6.26 12.31 -12.48
N ARG A 192 -5.10 12.70 -11.93
CA ARG A 192 -3.90 11.86 -11.89
C ARG A 192 -4.14 10.53 -11.17
N LEU A 193 -4.82 10.56 -10.01
CA LEU A 193 -5.19 9.34 -9.30
C LEU A 193 -6.14 8.47 -10.13
N TRP A 194 -7.14 9.09 -10.79
CA TRP A 194 -8.07 8.38 -11.65
C TRP A 194 -7.39 7.74 -12.85
N ASP A 195 -6.51 8.46 -13.55
CA ASP A 195 -5.76 7.98 -14.71
C ASP A 195 -4.89 6.76 -14.35
N VAL A 196 -4.13 6.83 -13.25
CA VAL A 196 -3.28 5.73 -12.79
C VAL A 196 -4.12 4.48 -12.46
N LEU A 197 -5.24 4.64 -11.76
CA LEU A 197 -6.13 3.53 -11.43
C LEU A 197 -6.79 2.94 -12.68
N ALA A 198 -7.29 3.79 -13.59
CA ALA A 198 -7.94 3.37 -14.83
C ALA A 198 -6.98 2.57 -15.73
N ILE A 199 -5.75 3.05 -15.91
CA ILE A 199 -4.72 2.38 -16.71
C ILE A 199 -4.28 1.07 -16.04
N TYR A 200 -4.08 1.07 -14.72
CA TYR A 200 -3.76 -0.17 -14.00
C TYR A 200 -4.84 -1.24 -14.19
N THR A 201 -6.11 -0.86 -14.06
CA THR A 201 -7.25 -1.75 -14.25
C THR A 201 -7.34 -2.28 -15.68
N TRP A 202 -7.04 -1.46 -16.70
CA TRP A 202 -6.98 -1.91 -18.09
C TRP A 202 -5.89 -2.97 -18.31
N LEU A 203 -4.71 -2.77 -17.72
CA LEU A 203 -3.56 -3.65 -17.87
C LEU A 203 -3.68 -4.96 -17.07
N ASN A 204 -4.48 -4.97 -16.00
CA ASN A 204 -4.63 -6.12 -15.09
C ASN A 204 -6.09 -6.59 -15.02
N PRO A 205 -6.66 -7.14 -16.11
CA PRO A 205 -8.08 -7.51 -16.17
C PRO A 205 -8.45 -8.68 -15.24
N ASP A 206 -7.49 -9.46 -14.76
CA ASP A 206 -7.70 -10.55 -13.81
C ASP A 206 -8.00 -10.04 -12.38
N ILE A 207 -7.57 -8.82 -12.07
CA ILE A 207 -7.87 -8.14 -10.81
C ILE A 207 -8.97 -7.09 -11.03
N GLY A 208 -8.88 -6.34 -12.11
CA GLY A 208 -9.76 -5.21 -12.40
C GLY A 208 -9.54 -4.05 -11.42
N TYR A 209 -10.63 -3.34 -11.11
CA TYR A 209 -10.66 -2.35 -10.03
C TYR A 209 -11.43 -2.91 -8.84
N VAL A 210 -10.84 -2.81 -7.65
CA VAL A 210 -11.49 -3.18 -6.40
C VAL A 210 -11.40 -2.00 -5.44
N GLN A 211 -12.52 -1.69 -4.79
CA GLN A 211 -12.60 -0.60 -3.82
C GLN A 211 -11.52 -0.78 -2.74
N GLY A 212 -10.75 0.29 -2.49
CA GLY A 212 -9.59 0.27 -1.62
C GLY A 212 -8.25 0.36 -2.38
N MET A 213 -8.22 0.08 -3.69
CA MET A 213 -7.02 0.33 -4.49
C MET A 213 -6.65 1.81 -4.54
N ASN A 214 -7.63 2.71 -4.50
CA ASN A 214 -7.43 4.15 -4.38
C ASN A 214 -6.69 4.55 -3.08
N ASP A 215 -6.97 3.84 -1.97
CA ASP A 215 -6.30 4.07 -0.69
C ASP A 215 -4.82 3.66 -0.72
N ILE A 216 -4.50 2.62 -1.50
CA ILE A 216 -3.12 2.19 -1.74
C ILE A 216 -2.42 3.16 -2.69
N CYS A 217 -3.09 3.62 -3.75
CA CYS A 217 -2.49 4.47 -4.78
C CYS A 217 -2.31 5.94 -4.34
N SER A 218 -3.16 6.46 -3.45
CA SER A 218 -3.13 7.86 -3.01
C SER A 218 -1.73 8.33 -2.57
N PRO A 219 -1.01 7.61 -1.69
CA PRO A 219 0.34 7.98 -1.31
C PRO A 219 1.33 8.09 -2.47
N MET A 220 1.22 7.25 -3.51
CA MET A 220 2.12 7.28 -4.66
C MET A 220 1.91 8.57 -5.48
N ILE A 221 0.65 8.98 -5.67
CA ILE A 221 0.31 10.23 -6.36
C ILE A 221 0.81 11.45 -5.60
N ILE A 222 0.76 11.40 -4.26
CA ILE A 222 1.26 12.49 -3.38
C ILE A 222 2.79 12.55 -3.38
N LEU A 223 3.47 11.40 -3.35
CA LEU A 223 4.91 11.31 -3.15
C LEU A 223 5.73 11.44 -4.44
N LEU A 224 5.15 11.14 -5.60
CA LEU A 224 5.83 11.11 -6.89
C LEU A 224 5.22 12.15 -7.83
N GLU A 225 6.06 13.08 -8.28
CA GLU A 225 5.65 14.19 -9.14
C GLU A 225 5.22 13.72 -10.53
N ASP A 226 5.96 12.77 -11.11
CA ASP A 226 5.64 12.19 -12.41
C ASP A 226 4.59 11.09 -12.24
N GLU A 227 3.55 11.13 -13.08
CA GLU A 227 2.43 10.19 -13.04
C GLU A 227 2.86 8.76 -13.39
N ALA A 228 3.80 8.58 -14.32
CA ALA A 228 4.30 7.26 -14.66
C ALA A 228 5.09 6.65 -13.50
N ASP A 229 5.91 7.45 -12.82
CA ASP A 229 6.65 6.98 -11.64
C ASP A 229 5.68 6.54 -10.53
N ALA A 230 4.59 7.30 -10.33
CA ALA A 230 3.52 6.93 -9.41
C ALA A 230 2.83 5.62 -9.81
N PHE A 231 2.52 5.44 -11.11
CA PHE A 231 1.97 4.20 -11.66
C PHE A 231 2.88 3.01 -11.38
N TRP A 232 4.17 3.10 -11.69
CA TRP A 232 5.09 1.98 -11.48
C TRP A 232 5.28 1.67 -9.99
N CYS A 233 5.38 2.68 -9.14
CA CYS A 233 5.43 2.49 -7.69
C CYS A 233 4.15 1.80 -7.16
N PHE A 234 2.98 2.19 -7.68
CA PHE A 234 1.71 1.56 -7.37
C PHE A 234 1.63 0.11 -7.87
N GLU A 235 2.06 -0.16 -9.11
CA GLU A 235 2.13 -1.52 -9.68
C GLU A 235 2.99 -2.43 -8.82
N ARG A 236 4.16 -1.95 -8.38
CA ARG A 236 5.05 -2.67 -7.47
C ARG A 236 4.42 -2.95 -6.11
N ALA A 237 3.67 -1.99 -5.55
CA ALA A 237 2.90 -2.24 -4.32
C ALA A 237 1.81 -3.30 -4.56
N MET A 238 1.13 -3.25 -5.69
CA MET A 238 0.09 -4.21 -6.05
C MET A 238 0.65 -5.62 -6.29
N ARG A 239 1.89 -5.80 -6.76
CA ARG A 239 2.49 -7.15 -6.83
C ARG A 239 2.53 -7.87 -5.47
N ARG A 240 2.57 -7.11 -4.37
CA ARG A 240 2.53 -7.64 -2.99
C ARG A 240 1.11 -7.83 -2.47
N LEU A 241 0.16 -7.04 -2.97
CA LEU A 241 -1.20 -6.93 -2.40
C LEU A 241 -2.28 -7.53 -3.29
N ARG A 242 -2.00 -7.82 -4.56
CA ARG A 242 -2.99 -8.23 -5.56
C ARG A 242 -3.81 -9.45 -5.14
N GLU A 243 -3.21 -10.39 -4.43
CA GLU A 243 -3.91 -11.56 -3.92
C GLU A 243 -5.03 -11.18 -2.94
N ASN A 244 -4.92 -10.05 -2.23
CA ASN A 244 -6.00 -9.55 -1.36
C ASN A 244 -7.23 -9.09 -2.15
N PHE A 245 -7.01 -8.61 -3.37
CA PHE A 245 -8.03 -8.03 -4.24
C PHE A 245 -8.59 -9.03 -5.25
N ARG A 246 -7.94 -10.18 -5.44
CA ARG A 246 -8.44 -11.23 -6.31
C ARG A 246 -9.73 -11.81 -5.74
N ALA A 247 -10.83 -11.60 -6.45
CA ALA A 247 -12.12 -12.23 -6.17
C ALA A 247 -12.23 -13.51 -6.99
N THR A 248 -12.44 -14.64 -6.30
CA THR A 248 -12.83 -15.91 -6.94
C THR A 248 -14.33 -16.10 -6.73
N ALA A 249 -14.98 -16.94 -7.54
CA ALA A 249 -16.42 -17.23 -7.46
C ALA A 249 -16.91 -17.69 -6.06
N THR A 250 -16.00 -18.12 -5.18
CA THR A 250 -16.31 -18.65 -3.85
C THR A 250 -15.64 -17.91 -2.68
N SER A 251 -14.64 -17.04 -2.91
CA SER A 251 -13.96 -16.29 -1.83
C SER A 251 -13.10 -15.14 -2.35
N MET A 252 -12.88 -14.13 -1.49
CA MET A 252 -11.85 -13.09 -1.70
C MET A 252 -10.50 -13.61 -1.18
N GLY A 253 -9.38 -13.31 -1.85
CA GLY A 253 -8.07 -13.81 -1.40
C GLY A 253 -7.62 -13.28 -0.02
N VAL A 254 -8.21 -12.18 0.48
CA VAL A 254 -8.05 -11.74 1.88
C VAL A 254 -8.51 -12.81 2.90
N GLN A 255 -9.42 -13.71 2.52
CA GLN A 255 -9.90 -14.80 3.39
C GLN A 255 -8.77 -15.74 3.82
N THR A 256 -7.78 -15.99 2.96
CA THR A 256 -6.59 -16.78 3.34
C THR A 256 -5.85 -16.11 4.49
N GLN A 257 -5.69 -14.77 4.46
CA GLN A 257 -5.05 -14.04 5.54
C GLN A 257 -5.88 -14.05 6.84
N LEU A 258 -7.21 -14.03 6.74
CA LEU A 258 -8.10 -14.18 7.90
C LEU A 258 -8.02 -15.57 8.52
N GLY A 259 -7.91 -16.61 7.69
CA GLY A 259 -7.65 -17.98 8.15
C GLY A 259 -6.33 -18.08 8.93
N VAL A 260 -5.26 -17.46 8.40
CA VAL A 260 -3.97 -17.38 9.11
C VAL A 260 -4.13 -16.59 10.42
N LEU A 261 -4.82 -15.45 10.42
CA LEU A 261 -5.08 -14.67 11.62
C LEU A 261 -5.80 -15.50 12.69
N SER A 262 -6.83 -16.24 12.29
CA SER A 262 -7.58 -17.15 13.14
C SER A 262 -6.67 -18.18 13.80
N GLN A 263 -5.82 -18.86 13.01
CA GLN A 263 -4.83 -19.82 13.53
C GLN A 263 -3.80 -19.18 14.46
N VAL A 264 -3.33 -17.97 14.15
CA VAL A 264 -2.38 -17.22 14.99
C VAL A 264 -3.01 -16.93 16.35
N ILE A 265 -4.22 -16.37 16.39
CA ILE A 265 -4.89 -16.05 17.65
C ILE A 265 -5.25 -17.32 18.42
N LYS A 266 -5.77 -18.35 17.77
CA LYS A 266 -6.05 -19.66 18.38
C LYS A 266 -4.82 -20.25 19.08
N THR A 267 -3.66 -20.16 18.44
CA THR A 267 -2.39 -20.68 18.99
C THR A 267 -1.82 -19.78 20.10
N VAL A 268 -1.82 -18.45 19.89
CA VAL A 268 -1.18 -17.49 20.79
C VAL A 268 -2.01 -17.23 22.04
N ASP A 269 -3.34 -17.15 21.88
CA ASP A 269 -4.33 -16.79 22.88
C ASP A 269 -5.69 -17.49 22.62
N PRO A 270 -5.78 -18.80 22.97
CA PRO A 270 -6.97 -19.60 22.73
C PRO A 270 -8.24 -19.05 23.38
N ARG A 271 -8.10 -18.38 24.53
CA ARG A 271 -9.24 -17.80 25.27
C ARG A 271 -9.89 -16.66 24.50
N LEU A 272 -9.07 -15.78 23.89
CA LEU A 272 -9.59 -14.72 23.05
C LEU A 272 -10.22 -15.27 21.78
N HIS A 273 -9.61 -16.29 21.17
CA HIS A 273 -10.18 -16.95 19.99
C HIS A 273 -11.57 -17.52 20.27
N GLN A 274 -11.70 -18.32 21.34
CA GLN A 274 -12.98 -18.93 21.72
C GLN A 274 -14.03 -17.86 21.99
N HIS A 275 -13.68 -16.80 22.71
CA HIS A 275 -14.61 -15.69 22.97
C HIS A 275 -15.09 -15.03 21.68
N LEU A 276 -14.22 -14.84 20.69
CA LEU A 276 -14.64 -14.29 19.40
C LEU A 276 -15.50 -15.27 18.59
N GLU A 277 -15.20 -16.56 18.67
CA GLU A 277 -16.00 -17.63 18.04
C GLU A 277 -17.41 -17.70 18.63
N ASP A 278 -17.53 -17.62 19.96
CA ASP A 278 -18.82 -17.59 20.67
C ASP A 278 -19.67 -16.34 20.34
N LEU A 279 -19.04 -15.29 19.77
CA LEU A 279 -19.68 -14.07 19.30
C LEU A 279 -19.94 -14.05 17.78
N ASP A 280 -19.87 -15.21 17.11
CA ASP A 280 -19.94 -15.36 15.64
C ASP A 280 -18.85 -14.58 14.87
N GLY A 281 -17.76 -14.23 15.55
CA GLY A 281 -16.61 -13.49 15.01
C GLY A 281 -15.40 -14.37 14.67
N GLY A 282 -15.55 -15.70 14.66
CA GLY A 282 -14.47 -16.68 14.47
C GLY A 282 -13.78 -16.64 13.10
N GLU A 283 -14.44 -16.04 12.09
CA GLU A 283 -13.88 -15.82 10.74
C GLU A 283 -13.13 -14.48 10.61
N TYR A 284 -13.16 -13.63 11.65
CA TYR A 284 -12.42 -12.35 11.69
C TYR A 284 -12.77 -11.36 10.56
N LEU A 285 -13.97 -11.42 9.99
CA LEU A 285 -14.38 -10.55 8.87
C LEU A 285 -14.26 -9.04 9.18
N PHE A 286 -14.36 -8.65 10.45
CA PHE A 286 -14.12 -7.27 10.91
C PHE A 286 -12.71 -6.75 10.60
N ALA A 287 -11.73 -7.63 10.35
CA ALA A 287 -10.35 -7.28 10.01
C ALA A 287 -10.10 -7.12 8.50
N ILE A 288 -11.08 -7.41 7.63
CA ILE A 288 -10.94 -7.34 6.16
C ILE A 288 -10.36 -6.00 5.73
N ARG A 289 -10.94 -4.90 6.21
CA ARG A 289 -10.50 -3.54 5.85
C ARG A 289 -9.04 -3.28 6.25
N MET A 290 -8.64 -3.74 7.43
CA MET A 290 -7.27 -3.56 7.94
C MET A 290 -6.24 -4.26 7.05
N LEU A 291 -6.58 -5.44 6.53
CA LEU A 291 -5.68 -6.22 5.67
C LEU A 291 -5.72 -5.76 4.21
N MET A 292 -6.90 -5.48 3.66
CA MET A 292 -7.04 -5.07 2.26
C MET A 292 -6.27 -3.79 1.96
N VAL A 293 -6.41 -2.76 2.81
CA VAL A 293 -5.76 -1.46 2.59
C VAL A 293 -4.61 -1.17 3.56
N LEU A 294 -3.98 -2.22 4.10
CA LEU A 294 -2.83 -2.13 5.01
C LEU A 294 -3.00 -1.08 6.12
N PHE A 295 -4.13 -1.12 6.82
CA PHE A 295 -4.49 -0.20 7.90
C PHE A 295 -4.59 1.29 7.49
N ARG A 296 -4.65 1.63 6.20
CA ARG A 296 -4.75 3.02 5.74
C ARG A 296 -5.88 3.78 6.42
N ARG A 297 -7.00 3.11 6.69
CA ARG A 297 -8.18 3.69 7.35
C ARG A 297 -8.10 3.72 8.88
N GLU A 298 -7.10 3.09 9.48
CA GLU A 298 -6.93 2.99 10.95
C GLU A 298 -5.87 3.94 11.53
N PHE A 299 -5.12 4.63 10.68
CA PHE A 299 -4.03 5.52 11.07
C PHE A 299 -4.16 6.89 10.41
N SER A 300 -3.53 7.90 11.03
CA SER A 300 -3.26 9.16 10.34
C SER A 300 -2.45 8.89 9.05
N PHE A 301 -2.56 9.75 8.04
CA PHE A 301 -1.87 9.57 6.75
C PHE A 301 -0.38 9.22 6.96
N LEU A 302 0.34 10.04 7.73
CA LEU A 302 1.76 9.85 7.97
C LEU A 302 2.09 8.62 8.83
N ASP A 303 1.24 8.25 9.79
CA ASP A 303 1.45 7.02 10.57
C ASP A 303 1.20 5.76 9.72
N ALA A 304 0.25 5.80 8.79
CA ALA A 304 0.02 4.72 7.83
C ALA A 304 1.25 4.52 6.93
N LEU A 305 1.80 5.60 6.37
CA LEU A 305 3.02 5.52 5.56
C LEU A 305 4.18 4.94 6.37
N TYR A 306 4.34 5.40 7.62
CA TYR A 306 5.39 4.91 8.49
C TYR A 306 5.21 3.41 8.84
N LEU A 307 3.97 2.94 9.02
CA LEU A 307 3.67 1.53 9.20
C LEU A 307 4.09 0.71 7.97
N TRP A 308 3.72 1.16 6.76
CA TRP A 308 4.07 0.50 5.51
C TRP A 308 5.58 0.39 5.33
N GLU A 309 6.30 1.49 5.55
CA GLU A 309 7.77 1.51 5.49
C GLU A 309 8.41 0.53 6.44
N MET A 310 7.90 0.44 7.67
CA MET A 310 8.37 -0.54 8.64
C MET A 310 8.08 -1.96 8.15
N MET A 311 6.89 -2.22 7.61
CA MET A 311 6.52 -3.55 7.13
C MET A 311 7.35 -3.97 5.93
N TRP A 312 7.40 -3.15 4.88
CA TRP A 312 8.19 -3.44 3.68
C TRP A 312 9.68 -3.58 3.99
N ALA A 313 10.25 -2.77 4.89
CA ALA A 313 11.64 -2.95 5.29
C ALA A 313 11.89 -4.22 6.12
N MET A 314 10.88 -4.79 6.75
CA MET A 314 10.98 -6.03 7.53
C MET A 314 10.79 -7.26 6.64
N GLU A 315 9.97 -7.14 5.61
CA GLU A 315 9.64 -8.15 4.59
C GLU A 315 10.45 -7.96 3.28
N TYR A 316 11.49 -7.14 3.29
CA TYR A 316 12.26 -6.85 2.09
C TYR A 316 12.99 -8.11 1.61
N ASN A 317 12.84 -8.43 0.33
CA ASN A 317 13.53 -9.52 -0.35
C ASN A 317 14.44 -8.93 -1.45
N PRO A 318 15.78 -9.09 -1.38
CA PRO A 318 16.70 -8.56 -2.38
C PRO A 318 16.50 -9.12 -3.79
N THR A 319 15.80 -10.25 -3.97
CA THR A 319 15.52 -10.81 -5.31
C THR A 319 14.27 -10.23 -5.96
N MET A 320 13.45 -9.43 -5.22
CA MET A 320 12.14 -8.99 -5.70
C MET A 320 12.19 -8.21 -7.02
N PHE A 321 13.25 -7.41 -7.23
CA PHE A 321 13.43 -6.68 -8.48
C PHE A 321 13.58 -7.65 -9.66
N ALA A 322 14.46 -8.65 -9.55
CA ALA A 322 14.69 -9.63 -10.60
C ALA A 322 13.42 -10.44 -10.90
N THR A 323 12.67 -10.82 -9.86
CA THR A 323 11.36 -11.49 -10.01
C THR A 323 10.36 -10.61 -10.76
N TYR A 324 10.34 -9.30 -10.51
CA TYR A 324 9.40 -8.38 -11.14
C TYR A 324 9.75 -8.00 -12.57
N GLU A 325 11.04 -8.02 -12.90
CA GLU A 325 11.57 -7.82 -14.26
C GLU A 325 11.69 -9.13 -15.05
N GLU A 326 11.21 -10.25 -14.49
CA GLU A 326 11.23 -11.58 -15.13
C GLU A 326 12.63 -11.99 -15.64
N LEU A 327 13.67 -11.59 -14.92
CA LEU A 327 15.06 -11.92 -15.29
C LEU A 327 15.33 -13.40 -14.98
N GLU A 328 15.75 -14.17 -15.99
CA GLU A 328 16.03 -15.61 -15.85
C GLU A 328 17.02 -15.91 -14.70
N ASP A 329 16.48 -16.57 -13.67
CA ASP A 329 17.10 -17.31 -12.59
C ASP A 329 18.52 -16.93 -12.13
N ARG A 330 18.58 -16.10 -11.08
CA ARG A 330 19.58 -16.28 -10.02
C ARG A 330 19.14 -17.40 -9.05
N ASN A 331 18.84 -18.59 -9.56
CA ASN A 331 18.42 -19.75 -8.74
C ASN A 331 19.49 -20.24 -7.75
N ASN A 332 20.72 -19.71 -7.83
CA ASN A 332 21.80 -19.97 -6.87
C ASN A 332 22.03 -18.82 -5.85
N ALA A 333 21.24 -17.73 -5.86
CA ALA A 333 21.49 -16.57 -5.00
C ALA A 333 20.99 -16.73 -3.55
N ALA A 334 20.08 -17.67 -3.27
CA ALA A 334 19.56 -17.94 -1.93
C ALA A 334 20.66 -18.37 -0.93
N ASP A 335 21.76 -18.94 -1.44
CA ASP A 335 22.90 -19.39 -0.63
C ASP A 335 24.05 -18.39 -0.53
N ASP A 336 23.98 -17.22 -1.17
CA ASP A 336 25.01 -16.18 -1.00
C ASP A 336 24.89 -15.52 0.39
N PRO A 337 25.91 -15.67 1.26
CA PRO A 337 25.91 -15.05 2.59
C PRO A 337 25.81 -13.51 2.56
N LYS A 338 26.22 -12.87 1.46
CA LYS A 338 26.08 -11.42 1.27
C LYS A 338 24.62 -11.03 1.04
N LEU A 339 23.86 -11.81 0.28
CA LEU A 339 22.44 -11.59 0.03
C LEU A 339 21.62 -11.73 1.31
N ARG A 340 21.94 -12.74 2.15
CA ARG A 340 21.27 -12.99 3.44
C ARG A 340 21.23 -11.77 4.36
N LYS A 341 22.23 -10.89 4.32
CA LYS A 341 22.25 -9.67 5.15
C LYS A 341 21.28 -8.60 4.67
N ARG A 342 20.98 -8.57 3.37
CA ARG A 342 20.11 -7.61 2.71
C ARG A 342 18.61 -7.93 2.89
N TYR A 343 18.26 -9.13 3.31
CA TYR A 343 16.87 -9.46 3.67
C TYR A 343 16.39 -8.67 4.89
N GLY A 344 15.11 -8.31 4.86
CA GLY A 344 14.41 -7.73 6.01
C GLY A 344 14.44 -8.66 7.23
N LYS A 345 14.31 -8.10 8.44
CA LYS A 345 14.43 -8.90 9.68
C LYS A 345 13.35 -9.96 9.84
N PHE A 346 12.14 -9.69 9.33
CA PHE A 346 11.04 -10.65 9.39
C PHE A 346 11.32 -11.77 8.38
N GLU A 347 11.68 -11.41 7.15
CA GLU A 347 12.01 -12.36 6.09
C GLU A 347 13.17 -13.30 6.46
N ARG A 348 14.26 -12.76 7.02
CA ARG A 348 15.39 -13.58 7.52
C ARG A 348 14.99 -14.65 8.52
N LYS A 349 13.96 -14.40 9.34
CA LYS A 349 13.51 -15.38 10.34
C LYS A 349 12.72 -16.52 9.69
N TYR A 350 11.96 -16.27 8.62
CA TYR A 350 11.30 -17.34 7.88
C TYR A 350 12.31 -18.25 7.19
N ILE A 351 13.25 -17.65 6.45
CA ILE A 351 14.33 -18.38 5.76
C ILE A 351 15.12 -19.24 6.76
N HIS A 352 15.46 -18.69 7.94
CA HIS A 352 16.21 -19.42 8.96
C HIS A 352 15.45 -20.61 9.56
N ASN A 353 14.12 -20.57 9.60
CA ASN A 353 13.28 -21.62 10.17
C ASN A 353 12.87 -22.70 9.15
N GLY A 354 13.38 -22.66 7.91
CA GLY A 354 13.11 -23.67 6.88
C GLY A 354 11.68 -23.68 6.34
N GLN A 355 10.91 -22.61 6.57
CA GLN A 355 9.57 -22.47 6.00
C GLN A 355 9.66 -21.74 4.65
N ASN A 356 9.49 -22.47 3.55
CA ASN A 356 9.28 -21.87 2.24
C ASN A 356 7.91 -21.19 2.21
N GLU A 357 7.89 -19.95 1.71
CA GLU A 357 6.74 -19.09 1.39
C GLU A 357 5.35 -19.69 1.70
N GLN A 358 4.96 -19.68 2.97
CA GLN A 358 3.57 -19.86 3.33
C GLN A 358 2.83 -18.58 2.92
N HIS A 359 2.24 -18.64 1.73
CA HIS A 359 1.36 -17.62 1.17
C HIS A 359 0.31 -17.23 2.22
N GLY A 360 0.44 -16.05 2.81
CA GLY A 360 -0.49 -15.53 3.83
C GLY A 360 0.14 -15.14 5.18
N ASN A 361 1.38 -15.53 5.46
CA ASN A 361 2.10 -15.19 6.70
C ASN A 361 2.74 -13.78 6.68
N THR A 362 1.96 -12.78 6.28
CA THR A 362 2.43 -11.40 6.19
C THR A 362 2.55 -10.77 7.59
N LEU A 363 3.45 -9.80 7.74
CA LEU A 363 3.53 -9.01 8.97
C LEU A 363 2.21 -8.26 9.23
N ALA A 364 1.40 -7.99 8.20
CA ALA A 364 0.08 -7.36 8.33
C ALA A 364 -0.84 -8.18 9.25
N VAL A 365 -0.89 -9.51 9.06
CA VAL A 365 -1.68 -10.42 9.91
C VAL A 365 -1.25 -10.33 11.37
N PHE A 366 0.06 -10.31 11.63
CA PHE A 366 0.57 -10.17 12.99
C PHE A 366 0.34 -8.77 13.57
N VAL A 367 0.27 -7.73 12.74
CA VAL A 367 -0.14 -6.40 13.18
C VAL A 367 -1.61 -6.42 13.60
N VAL A 368 -2.52 -7.07 12.85
CA VAL A 368 -3.93 -7.24 13.29
C VAL A 368 -3.98 -7.98 14.62
N ALA A 369 -3.24 -9.07 14.74
CA ALA A 369 -3.15 -9.83 15.99
C ALA A 369 -2.65 -8.97 17.16
N SER A 370 -1.71 -8.06 16.91
CA SER A 370 -1.20 -7.12 17.92
C SER A 370 -2.25 -6.11 18.38
N VAL A 371 -3.12 -5.66 17.46
CA VAL A 371 -4.24 -4.77 17.77
C VAL A 371 -5.25 -5.48 18.68
N LEU A 372 -5.63 -6.72 18.33
CA LEU A 372 -6.52 -7.57 19.13
C LEU A 372 -5.94 -7.83 20.53
N GLN A 373 -4.67 -8.21 20.61
CA GLN A 373 -3.98 -8.44 21.89
C GLN A 373 -3.92 -7.19 22.76
N THR A 374 -3.73 -6.02 22.16
CA THR A 374 -3.72 -4.74 22.89
C THR A 374 -5.07 -4.47 23.57
N LYS A 375 -6.17 -4.98 23.01
CA LYS A 375 -7.54 -4.82 23.54
C LYS A 375 -8.12 -6.06 24.17
N ASN A 376 -7.36 -7.15 24.31
CA ASN A 376 -7.81 -8.42 24.85
C ASN A 376 -8.70 -8.24 26.10
N LYS A 377 -8.25 -7.46 27.10
CA LYS A 377 -9.00 -7.25 28.34
C LYS A 377 -10.36 -6.56 28.14
N ARG A 378 -10.47 -5.63 27.19
CA ARG A 378 -11.73 -4.95 26.86
C ARG A 378 -12.62 -5.90 26.05
N LEU A 379 -12.08 -6.54 25.02
CA LEU A 379 -12.81 -7.51 24.21
C LEU A 379 -13.45 -8.62 25.05
N LEU A 380 -12.69 -9.22 25.98
CA LEU A 380 -13.20 -10.28 26.86
C LEU A 380 -14.22 -9.83 27.92
N LYS A 381 -14.32 -8.52 28.20
CA LYS A 381 -15.19 -7.98 29.27
C LYS A 381 -16.40 -7.25 28.75
N GLU A 382 -16.21 -6.48 27.68
CA GLU A 382 -17.18 -5.53 27.15
C GLU A 382 -17.92 -6.11 25.94
N ALA A 383 -17.26 -6.93 25.10
CA ALA A 383 -17.88 -7.44 23.89
C ALA A 383 -18.85 -8.59 24.18
N LYS A 384 -20.12 -8.39 23.83
CA LYS A 384 -21.21 -9.37 23.94
C LYS A 384 -21.80 -9.74 22.57
N GLY A 385 -21.38 -9.06 21.51
CA GLY A 385 -21.69 -9.39 20.12
C GLY A 385 -20.62 -8.87 19.18
N LEU A 386 -20.75 -9.22 17.89
CA LEU A 386 -19.82 -8.79 16.85
C LEU A 386 -19.77 -7.27 16.68
N ASP A 387 -20.89 -6.58 16.85
CA ASP A 387 -20.97 -5.11 16.78
C ASP A 387 -20.10 -4.44 17.84
N ASP A 388 -20.08 -4.98 19.07
CA ASP A 388 -19.21 -4.48 20.14
C ASP A 388 -17.73 -4.66 19.78
N VAL A 389 -17.38 -5.79 19.14
CA VAL A 389 -16.01 -6.03 18.65
C VAL A 389 -15.63 -4.97 17.63
N VAL A 390 -16.50 -4.72 16.63
CA VAL A 390 -16.27 -3.69 15.62
C VAL A 390 -16.16 -2.30 16.24
N GLN A 391 -17.01 -1.97 17.22
CA GLN A 391 -16.96 -0.68 17.92
C GLN A 391 -15.68 -0.52 18.75
N ILE A 392 -15.28 -1.53 19.53
CA ILE A 392 -14.04 -1.51 20.33
C ILE A 392 -12.82 -1.37 19.43
N LEU A 393 -12.84 -1.99 18.24
CA LEU A 393 -11.80 -1.86 17.23
C LEU A 393 -11.90 -0.52 16.47
N GLY A 394 -13.09 0.05 16.30
CA GLY A 394 -13.31 1.37 15.71
C GLY A 394 -12.72 2.49 16.57
N ASP A 395 -12.87 2.43 17.90
CA ASP A 395 -12.25 3.35 18.87
C ASP A 395 -10.71 3.43 18.74
N ILE A 396 -10.10 2.43 18.10
CA ILE A 396 -8.66 2.32 17.91
C ILE A 396 -8.19 3.13 16.70
N ALA A 397 -9.06 3.32 15.69
CA ALA A 397 -8.74 4.05 14.48
C ALA A 397 -8.27 5.47 14.84
N GLY A 398 -7.05 5.81 14.43
CA GLY A 398 -6.39 7.08 14.74
C GLY A 398 -5.58 7.13 16.04
N ASN A 399 -5.67 6.11 16.90
CA ASN A 399 -4.95 6.05 18.18
C ASN A 399 -3.83 5.01 18.23
N LEU A 400 -3.66 4.21 17.18
CA LEU A 400 -2.59 3.23 17.09
C LEU A 400 -1.21 3.88 16.94
N ASP A 401 -0.23 3.30 17.64
CA ASP A 401 1.18 3.61 17.44
C ASP A 401 1.78 2.53 16.53
N ALA A 402 2.10 2.90 15.29
CA ALA A 402 2.62 1.98 14.27
C ALA A 402 3.88 1.25 14.72
N LYS A 403 4.79 1.94 15.42
CA LYS A 403 6.04 1.33 15.92
C LYS A 403 5.76 0.29 16.99
N LYS A 404 4.85 0.61 17.92
CA LYS A 404 4.43 -0.31 18.98
C LYS A 404 3.72 -1.52 18.37
N ALA A 405 2.79 -1.30 17.45
CA ALA A 405 2.06 -2.37 16.75
C ALA A 405 3.03 -3.34 16.05
N CYS A 406 3.97 -2.84 15.24
CA CYS A 406 5.00 -3.70 14.63
C CYS A 406 5.85 -4.44 15.66
N LYS A 407 6.26 -3.80 16.76
CA LYS A 407 7.08 -4.46 17.78
C LYS A 407 6.33 -5.60 18.46
N GLU A 408 5.06 -5.39 18.80
CA GLU A 408 4.23 -6.43 19.41
C GLU A 408 3.88 -7.53 18.39
N ALA A 409 3.64 -7.19 17.12
CA ALA A 409 3.44 -8.14 16.03
C ALA A 409 4.60 -9.14 15.92
N LEU A 410 5.85 -8.67 15.99
CA LEU A 410 7.02 -9.55 15.96
C LEU A 410 7.11 -10.51 17.15
N LYS A 411 6.70 -10.06 18.35
CA LYS A 411 6.66 -10.92 19.53
C LYS A 411 5.57 -11.99 19.40
N ILE A 412 4.41 -11.62 18.86
CA ILE A 412 3.31 -12.54 18.59
C ILE A 412 3.77 -13.59 17.57
N HIS A 413 4.44 -13.16 16.49
CA HIS A 413 5.02 -14.06 15.50
C HIS A 413 6.01 -15.05 16.12
N GLU A 414 6.96 -14.58 16.95
CA GLU A 414 7.89 -15.47 17.66
C GLU A 414 7.18 -16.46 18.60
N LYS A 415 6.11 -16.01 19.27
CA LYS A 415 5.31 -16.86 20.15
C LYS A 415 4.51 -17.89 19.36
N PHE A 416 3.98 -17.52 18.19
CA PHE A 416 3.28 -18.41 17.27
C PHE A 416 4.21 -19.52 16.78
N LEU A 417 5.36 -19.17 16.19
CA LEU A 417 6.34 -20.15 15.69
C LEU A 417 6.80 -21.14 16.77
N LYS A 418 7.10 -20.64 17.99
CA LYS A 418 7.53 -21.49 19.11
C LYS A 418 6.45 -22.50 19.56
N LYS A 419 5.17 -22.16 19.41
CA LYS A 419 4.06 -23.02 19.80
C LYS A 419 3.65 -23.96 18.67
N ALA A 420 3.64 -23.48 17.43
CA ALA A 420 3.35 -24.28 16.25
C ALA A 420 4.36 -25.43 16.11
N ASN A 421 5.65 -25.19 16.36
CA ASN A 421 6.69 -26.24 16.32
C ASN A 421 6.65 -27.23 17.50
N ARG A 422 5.74 -27.06 18.48
CA ARG A 422 5.57 -27.97 19.63
C ARG A 422 4.33 -28.86 19.50
N GLN A 423 3.47 -28.56 18.53
CA GLN A 423 2.34 -29.39 18.12
C GLN A 423 2.80 -30.30 16.99
#